data_AF-Q9VWS7-F1
#
_entry.id   AF-Q9VWS7-F1
#
_cell.length_a   1.000
_cell.length_b   1.000
_cell.length_c   1.000
_cell.angle_alpha   90.00
_cell.angle_beta   90.00
_cell.angle_gamma   90.00
#
_symmetry.space_group_name_H-M   'P 1'
#
loop_
_entity.id
_entity.type
_entity.pdbx_description
1 polymer ?
#
loop_
_entity_poly.entity_id
_entity_poly.type
_entity_poly.pdbx_seq_one_letter_code
_entity_poly.pdbx_strand_id
1 'polypeptide(L)'
;MSQVEQLHLKSPPETAAAGAGSPQAAASVAVAADANETELMVKVVMDMGYPEGEARLALAQSNNNVQRAVQILVEGMDDGETRKRRGNRKRLRQLRSSLMGNPLATDEAIIEMMRDQRIAQTLAELVNGSSVQAMELLLSEEVDESENEQPEEQELETSQEQSSSSADDSSPSN
;
A
#
# COMPACT_ATOMS: atom_id res chain seq x y z
N MET A 1 63.55 -5.73 40.19
CA MET A 1 64.27 -5.04 39.10
C MET A 1 64.46 -6.06 37.99
N SER A 2 64.17 -5.71 36.73
CA SER A 2 64.11 -6.59 35.53
C SER A 2 62.80 -7.36 35.39
N GLN A 3 62.10 -7.42 34.26
CA GLN A 3 62.26 -6.84 32.92
C GLN A 3 60.83 -6.74 32.36
N VAL A 4 60.41 -5.55 31.92
CA VAL A 4 59.15 -5.36 31.19
C VAL A 4 59.49 -5.56 29.72
N GLU A 5 59.10 -6.71 29.17
CA GLU A 5 59.39 -7.11 27.80
C GLU A 5 58.41 -6.42 26.85
N GLN A 6 58.91 -5.36 26.19
CA GLN A 6 58.22 -4.62 25.14
C GLN A 6 58.26 -5.43 23.84
N LEU A 7 57.15 -6.06 23.47
CA LEU A 7 56.96 -6.56 22.11
C LEU A 7 56.00 -5.63 21.35
N HIS A 8 56.65 -4.84 20.50
CA HIS A 8 56.07 -3.97 19.48
C HIS A 8 55.31 -4.80 18.44
N LEU A 9 53.98 -4.70 18.42
CA LEU A 9 53.18 -5.12 17.26
C LEU A 9 52.89 -3.88 16.42
N LYS A 10 53.52 -3.89 15.25
CA LYS A 10 53.61 -2.85 14.24
C LYS A 10 52.36 -2.92 13.38
N SER A 11 51.31 -2.17 13.72
CA SER A 11 50.14 -2.01 12.86
C SER A 11 50.53 -1.17 11.63
N PRO A 12 50.40 -1.70 10.41
CA PRO A 12 50.67 -0.92 9.20
C PRO A 12 49.64 0.21 9.06
N PRO A 13 50.05 1.39 8.55
CA PRO A 13 49.15 2.47 8.24
C PRO A 13 48.30 2.06 7.03
N GLU A 14 47.01 1.82 7.26
CA GLU A 14 46.04 1.69 6.18
C GLU A 14 45.96 3.07 5.50
N THR A 15 46.63 3.12 4.36
CA THR A 15 46.77 4.24 3.46
C THR A 15 45.41 4.83 3.14
N ALA A 16 45.33 6.15 3.36
CA ALA A 16 44.26 7.03 2.94
C ALA A 16 43.98 6.86 1.43
N ALA A 17 43.07 5.96 1.10
CA ALA A 17 42.42 5.94 -0.21
C ALA A 17 41.38 7.06 -0.23
N ALA A 18 41.89 8.27 -0.46
CA ALA A 18 41.13 9.39 -0.96
C ALA A 18 40.60 9.01 -2.35
N GLY A 19 39.34 8.62 -2.46
CA GLY A 19 38.75 8.34 -3.76
C GLY A 19 37.39 7.67 -3.65
N ALA A 20 36.37 8.39 -4.13
CA ALA A 20 34.98 7.96 -4.24
C ALA A 20 34.27 7.80 -2.88
N GLY A 21 33.54 8.84 -2.49
CA GLY A 21 32.54 8.74 -1.43
C GLY A 21 31.65 7.54 -1.70
N SER A 22 31.80 6.50 -0.88
CA SER A 22 30.97 5.31 -0.98
C SER A 22 29.53 5.74 -0.70
N PRO A 23 28.55 5.43 -1.57
CA PRO A 23 27.15 5.81 -1.39
C PRO A 23 26.57 5.32 -0.05
N GLN A 24 27.21 4.33 0.57
CA GLN A 24 26.85 3.80 1.87
C GLN A 24 26.98 4.82 3.00
N ALA A 25 27.92 5.77 2.91
CA ALA A 25 28.05 6.85 3.91
C ALA A 25 26.96 7.92 3.75
N ALA A 26 26.50 8.18 2.51
CA ALA A 26 25.39 9.10 2.28
C ALA A 26 24.06 8.49 2.75
N ALA A 27 23.86 7.18 2.53
CA ALA A 27 22.67 6.47 2.98
C ALA A 27 22.54 6.46 4.51
N SER A 28 23.63 6.25 5.26
CA SER A 28 23.57 6.27 6.73
C SER A 28 23.30 7.66 7.31
N VAL A 29 23.75 8.73 6.65
CA VAL A 29 23.44 10.12 7.05
C VAL A 29 21.98 10.47 6.76
N ALA A 30 21.45 10.06 5.60
CA ALA A 30 20.03 10.25 5.28
C ALA A 30 19.13 9.51 6.28
N VAL A 31 19.44 8.23 6.57
CA VAL A 31 18.68 7.43 7.54
C VAL A 31 18.71 8.06 8.95
N ALA A 32 19.82 8.67 9.36
CA ALA A 32 19.90 9.36 10.66
C ALA A 32 19.12 10.67 10.69
N ALA A 33 19.09 11.43 9.59
CA ALA A 33 18.27 12.63 9.48
C ALA A 33 16.77 12.29 9.49
N ASP A 34 16.39 11.27 8.70
CA ASP A 34 15.03 10.76 8.65
C ASP A 34 14.58 10.26 10.05
N ALA A 35 15.47 9.55 10.77
CA ALA A 35 15.17 9.09 12.14
C ALA A 35 14.84 10.26 13.09
N ASN A 36 15.66 11.31 13.11
CA ASN A 36 15.40 12.48 13.96
C ASN A 36 14.09 13.19 13.59
N GLU A 37 13.79 13.30 12.29
CA GLU A 37 12.53 13.90 11.84
C GLU A 37 11.32 13.05 12.26
N THR A 38 11.42 11.73 12.14
CA THR A 38 10.34 10.83 12.60
C THR A 38 10.09 10.90 14.10
N GLU A 39 11.13 11.08 14.93
CA GLU A 39 10.96 11.27 16.37
C GLU A 39 10.20 12.56 16.72
N LEU A 40 10.45 13.65 15.98
CA LEU A 40 9.69 14.89 16.13
C LEU A 40 8.22 14.69 15.77
N MET A 41 7.94 13.98 14.67
CA MET A 41 6.58 13.66 14.26
C MET A 41 5.86 12.76 15.26
N VAL A 42 6.54 11.76 15.81
CA VAL A 42 6.01 10.89 16.87
C VAL A 42 5.62 11.75 18.08
N LYS A 43 6.46 12.70 18.47
CA LYS A 43 6.16 13.63 19.58
C LYS A 43 4.92 14.47 19.30
N VAL A 44 4.76 15.00 18.08
CA VAL A 44 3.54 15.73 17.69
C VAL A 44 2.29 14.86 17.81
N VAL A 45 2.37 13.59 17.37
CA VAL A 45 1.26 12.64 17.50
C VAL A 45 0.97 12.29 18.95
N MET A 46 2.01 12.17 19.79
CA MET A 46 1.85 11.97 21.23
C MET A 46 1.23 13.18 21.94
N ASP A 47 1.58 14.40 21.54
CA ASP A 47 1.01 15.64 22.08
C ASP A 47 -0.51 15.75 21.78
N MET A 48 -1.00 15.06 20.74
CA MET A 48 -2.44 14.90 20.46
C MET A 48 -3.14 13.84 21.34
N GLY A 49 -2.41 13.12 22.17
CA GLY A 49 -2.94 12.14 23.13
C GLY A 49 -2.82 10.68 22.70
N TYR A 50 -2.15 10.38 21.59
CA TYR A 50 -1.94 9.00 21.14
C TYR A 50 -0.69 8.37 21.78
N PRO A 51 -0.71 7.06 22.08
CA PRO A 51 0.45 6.38 22.65
C PRO A 51 1.58 6.24 21.63
N GLU A 52 2.83 6.30 22.12
CA GLU A 52 4.04 6.23 21.28
C GLU A 52 4.09 4.99 20.38
N GLY A 53 3.62 3.84 20.88
CA GLY A 53 3.61 2.59 20.13
C GLY A 53 2.72 2.64 18.89
N GLU A 54 1.51 3.18 19.01
CA GLU A 54 0.58 3.32 17.89
C GLU A 54 1.03 4.46 16.96
N ALA A 55 1.52 5.57 17.51
CA ALA A 55 2.04 6.70 16.74
C ALA A 55 3.16 6.29 15.79
N ARG A 56 4.14 5.49 16.26
CA ARG A 56 5.24 4.98 15.43
C ARG A 56 4.74 4.06 14.31
N LEU A 57 3.80 3.18 14.61
CA LEU A 57 3.24 2.27 13.61
C LEU A 57 2.43 3.03 12.55
N ALA A 58 1.60 4.00 12.97
CA ALA A 58 0.80 4.81 12.07
C ALA A 58 1.67 5.71 11.17
N LEU A 59 2.74 6.30 11.71
CA LEU A 59 3.70 7.09 10.92
C LEU A 59 4.49 6.22 9.94
N ALA A 60 4.88 5.01 10.34
CA ALA A 60 5.52 4.06 9.43
C ALA A 60 4.58 3.65 8.28
N GLN A 61 3.28 3.47 8.55
CA GLN A 61 2.27 3.15 7.53
C GLN A 61 1.94 4.35 6.64
N SER A 62 1.98 5.57 7.17
CA SER A 62 1.66 6.79 6.44
C SER A 62 2.82 7.39 5.66
N ASN A 63 4.00 6.74 5.66
CA ASN A 63 5.26 7.26 5.14
C ASN A 63 5.62 8.62 5.77
N ASN A 64 5.63 8.69 7.11
CA ASN A 64 6.00 9.88 7.89
C ASN A 64 5.08 11.10 7.64
N ASN A 65 3.81 10.86 7.28
CA ASN A 65 2.82 11.91 7.19
C ASN A 65 1.94 11.93 8.45
N VAL A 66 2.03 13.00 9.24
CA VAL A 66 1.31 13.15 10.52
C VAL A 66 -0.20 13.14 10.32
N GLN A 67 -0.73 13.85 9.31
CA GLN A 67 -2.18 13.93 9.07
C GLN A 67 -2.75 12.56 8.74
N ARG A 68 -2.09 11.84 7.83
CA ARG A 68 -2.50 10.48 7.45
C ARG A 68 -2.27 9.48 8.59
N ALA A 69 -1.24 9.66 9.42
CA ALA A 69 -1.04 8.82 10.61
C ALA A 69 -2.19 8.99 11.61
N VAL A 70 -2.61 10.23 11.88
CA VAL A 70 -3.78 10.50 12.73
C VAL A 70 -5.03 9.90 12.14
N GLN A 71 -5.23 10.02 10.82
CA GLN A 71 -6.36 9.39 10.14
C GLN A 71 -6.37 7.88 10.37
N ILE A 72 -5.24 7.19 10.21
CA ILE A 72 -5.10 5.76 10.51
C ILE A 72 -5.39 5.46 11.98
N LEU A 73 -4.98 6.31 12.92
CA LEU A 73 -5.26 6.13 14.35
C LEU A 73 -6.75 6.31 14.68
N VAL A 74 -7.44 7.20 13.97
CA VAL A 74 -8.88 7.49 14.18
C VAL A 74 -9.76 6.46 13.50
N GLU A 75 -9.49 6.13 12.23
CA GLU A 75 -10.24 5.14 11.45
C GLU A 75 -9.95 3.70 11.89
N GLY A 76 -8.81 3.51 12.56
CA GLY A 76 -8.25 2.22 12.90
C GLY A 76 -7.24 1.78 11.84
N MET A 77 -6.27 0.99 12.28
CA MET A 77 -5.37 0.31 11.37
C MET A 77 -6.20 -0.58 10.46
N ASP A 78 -6.23 -0.26 9.16
CA ASP A 78 -6.63 -1.20 8.14
C ASP A 78 -5.60 -2.33 8.12
N ASP A 79 -5.71 -3.23 9.09
CA ASP A 79 -5.05 -4.52 9.06
C ASP A 79 -5.34 -5.07 7.68
N GLY A 80 -4.32 -5.43 6.90
CA GLY A 80 -4.52 -5.88 5.52
C GLY A 80 -5.55 -7.01 5.37
N GLU A 81 -6.01 -7.61 6.47
CA GLU A 81 -7.28 -8.32 6.58
C GLU A 81 -8.50 -7.61 5.97
N THR A 82 -8.75 -6.32 6.24
CA THR A 82 -9.90 -5.59 5.66
C THR A 82 -9.79 -5.55 4.14
N ARG A 83 -8.58 -5.27 3.62
CA ARG A 83 -8.29 -5.29 2.18
C ARG A 83 -8.42 -6.69 1.59
N LYS A 84 -7.91 -7.73 2.27
CA LYS A 84 -8.08 -9.14 1.88
C LYS A 84 -9.56 -9.53 1.87
N ARG A 85 -10.32 -9.14 2.88
CA ARG A 85 -11.78 -9.34 2.96
C ARG A 85 -12.50 -8.65 1.80
N ARG A 86 -12.11 -7.42 1.43
CA ARG A 86 -12.68 -6.70 0.28
C ARG A 86 -12.41 -7.43 -1.04
N GLY A 87 -11.17 -7.88 -1.27
CA GLY A 87 -10.82 -8.68 -2.45
C GLY A 87 -11.57 -10.00 -2.52
N ASN A 88 -11.69 -10.68 -1.39
CA ASN A 88 -12.44 -11.93 -1.25
C ASN A 88 -13.94 -11.75 -1.54
N ARG A 89 -14.56 -10.66 -1.07
CA ARG A 89 -15.95 -10.30 -1.40
C ARG A 89 -16.14 -10.11 -2.89
N LYS A 90 -15.23 -9.40 -3.57
CA LYS A 90 -15.29 -9.20 -5.03
C LYS A 90 -15.26 -10.54 -5.78
N ARG A 91 -14.37 -11.45 -5.40
CA ARG A 91 -14.28 -12.81 -6.00
C ARG A 91 -15.54 -13.62 -5.76
N LEU A 92 -16.11 -13.54 -4.55
CA LEU A 92 -17.35 -14.25 -4.23
C LEU A 92 -18.55 -13.69 -5.01
N ARG A 93 -18.59 -12.37 -5.27
CA ARG A 93 -19.57 -11.75 -6.16
C ARG A 93 -19.40 -12.20 -7.61
N GLN A 94 -18.17 -12.32 -8.11
CA GLN A 94 -17.89 -12.88 -9.44
C GLN A 94 -18.34 -14.34 -9.55
N LEU A 95 -18.12 -15.13 -8.48
CA LEU A 95 -18.63 -16.49 -8.42
C LEU A 95 -20.16 -16.50 -8.43
N ARG A 96 -20.82 -15.62 -7.68
CA ARG A 96 -22.27 -15.47 -7.71
C ARG A 96 -22.79 -15.13 -9.11
N SER A 97 -22.23 -14.10 -9.76
CA SER A 97 -22.69 -13.70 -11.09
C SER A 97 -22.52 -14.81 -12.11
N SER A 98 -21.45 -15.62 -11.95
CA SER A 98 -21.24 -16.82 -12.75
C SER A 98 -22.28 -17.91 -12.46
N LEU A 99 -22.60 -18.19 -11.20
CA LEU A 99 -23.53 -19.24 -10.79
C LEU A 99 -25.00 -18.90 -11.05
N MET A 100 -25.40 -17.64 -10.84
CA MET A 100 -26.77 -17.15 -11.00
C MET A 100 -27.07 -16.67 -12.41
N GLY A 101 -26.04 -16.49 -13.24
CA GLY A 101 -26.19 -16.28 -14.68
C GLY A 101 -26.58 -17.58 -15.39
N ASN A 102 -26.18 -17.71 -16.65
CA ASN A 102 -26.33 -18.97 -17.38
C ASN A 102 -25.13 -19.86 -17.08
N PRO A 103 -25.24 -20.90 -16.23
CA PRO A 103 -24.09 -21.71 -15.81
C PRO A 103 -23.36 -22.36 -16.99
N LEU A 104 -24.07 -22.71 -18.07
CA LEU A 104 -23.47 -23.25 -19.29
C LEU A 104 -22.59 -22.22 -20.04
N ALA A 105 -22.89 -20.93 -19.92
CA ALA A 105 -22.10 -19.87 -20.53
C ALA A 105 -20.94 -19.43 -19.64
N THR A 106 -21.06 -19.63 -18.32
CA THR A 106 -20.09 -19.16 -17.31
C THR A 106 -19.23 -20.29 -16.75
N ASP A 107 -19.43 -21.54 -17.18
CA ASP A 107 -18.65 -22.71 -16.75
C ASP A 107 -17.14 -22.47 -16.95
N GLU A 108 -16.76 -21.88 -18.09
CA GLU A 108 -15.35 -21.54 -18.36
C GLU A 108 -14.78 -20.58 -17.31
N ALA A 109 -15.55 -19.59 -16.87
CA ALA A 109 -15.13 -18.64 -15.83
C ALA A 109 -14.99 -19.32 -14.46
N ILE A 110 -15.90 -20.25 -14.13
CA ILE A 110 -15.81 -21.03 -12.88
C ILE A 110 -14.58 -21.93 -12.92
N ILE A 111 -14.35 -22.63 -14.03
CA ILE A 111 -13.17 -23.47 -14.23
C ILE A 111 -11.90 -22.62 -14.11
N GLU A 112 -11.85 -21.44 -14.71
CA GLU A 112 -10.71 -20.53 -14.61
C GLU A 112 -10.46 -20.08 -13.16
N MET A 113 -11.50 -19.67 -12.44
CA MET A 113 -11.39 -19.32 -11.02
C MET A 113 -10.91 -20.49 -10.17
N MET A 114 -11.35 -21.72 -10.46
CA MET A 114 -10.94 -22.92 -9.71
C MET A 114 -9.55 -23.43 -10.12
N ARG A 115 -9.08 -23.12 -11.32
CA ARG A 115 -7.70 -23.40 -11.75
C ARG A 115 -6.69 -22.55 -10.99
N ASP A 116 -7.06 -21.32 -10.62
CA ASP A 116 -6.22 -20.52 -9.72
C ASP A 116 -6.33 -21.07 -8.29
N GLN A 117 -5.29 -21.81 -7.89
CA GLN A 117 -5.19 -22.42 -6.57
C GLN A 117 -5.35 -21.40 -5.43
N ARG A 118 -4.91 -20.15 -5.62
CA ARG A 118 -5.06 -19.10 -4.59
C ARG A 118 -6.52 -18.70 -4.45
N ILE A 119 -7.24 -18.56 -5.56
CA ILE A 119 -8.67 -18.23 -5.54
C ILE A 119 -9.46 -19.37 -4.91
N ALA A 120 -9.22 -20.60 -5.36
CA ALA A 120 -9.87 -21.80 -4.81
C ALA A 120 -9.64 -21.94 -3.30
N GLN A 121 -8.41 -21.73 -2.82
CA GLN A 121 -8.10 -21.75 -1.38
C GLN A 121 -8.83 -20.63 -0.64
N THR A 122 -8.82 -19.39 -1.14
CA THR A 122 -9.54 -18.29 -0.48
C THR A 122 -11.05 -18.54 -0.39
N LEU A 123 -11.65 -19.13 -1.42
CA LEU A 123 -13.07 -19.50 -1.40
C LEU A 123 -13.34 -20.63 -0.42
N ALA A 124 -12.48 -21.65 -0.38
CA ALA A 124 -12.59 -22.73 0.59
C ALA A 124 -12.45 -22.22 2.04
N GLU A 125 -11.51 -21.31 2.30
CA GLU A 125 -11.33 -20.68 3.62
C GLU A 125 -12.55 -19.85 4.03
N LEU A 126 -13.15 -19.08 3.12
CA LEU A 126 -14.38 -18.33 3.40
C LEU A 126 -15.54 -19.27 3.77
N VAL A 127 -15.74 -20.33 2.99
CA VAL A 127 -16.81 -21.30 3.22
C VAL A 127 -16.59 -22.08 4.53
N ASN A 128 -15.34 -22.44 4.84
CA ASN A 128 -15.01 -23.19 6.05
C ASN A 128 -14.99 -22.30 7.31
N GLY A 129 -14.54 -21.05 7.20
CA GLY A 129 -14.42 -20.12 8.31
C GLY A 129 -15.75 -19.46 8.68
N SER A 130 -16.58 -19.13 7.69
CA SER A 130 -17.90 -18.51 7.91
C SER A 130 -18.84 -18.80 6.73
N SER A 131 -19.37 -20.03 6.70
CA SER A 131 -20.30 -20.46 5.65
C SER A 131 -21.53 -19.55 5.54
N VAL A 132 -22.04 -19.04 6.67
CA VAL A 132 -23.19 -18.14 6.72
C VAL A 132 -22.87 -16.82 6.02
N GLN A 133 -21.74 -16.19 6.33
CA GLN A 133 -21.36 -14.92 5.70
C GLN A 133 -21.05 -15.12 4.20
N ALA A 134 -20.44 -16.25 3.84
CA ALA A 134 -20.22 -16.58 2.44
C ALA A 134 -21.55 -16.70 1.67
N MET A 135 -22.53 -17.41 2.23
CA MET A 135 -23.86 -17.51 1.64
C MET A 135 -24.59 -16.16 1.61
N GLU A 136 -24.46 -15.36 2.65
CA GLU A 136 -25.03 -14.01 2.68
C GLU A 136 -24.46 -13.15 1.55
N LEU A 137 -23.13 -13.11 1.37
CA LEU A 137 -22.49 -12.38 0.28
C LEU A 137 -22.88 -12.89 -1.12
N LEU A 138 -23.15 -14.19 -1.25
CA LEU A 138 -23.69 -14.79 -2.48
C LEU A 138 -25.16 -14.41 -2.72
N LEU A 139 -25.89 -13.96 -1.70
CA LEU A 139 -27.32 -13.61 -1.81
C LEU A 139 -27.56 -12.11 -1.73
N SER A 140 -26.65 -11.31 -1.14
CA SER A 140 -26.76 -9.86 -1.04
C SER A 140 -26.88 -9.26 -2.44
N GLU A 141 -28.00 -8.60 -2.72
CA GLU A 141 -28.18 -7.78 -3.91
C GLU A 141 -27.06 -6.74 -4.01
N GLU A 142 -26.65 -6.42 -5.24
CA GLU A 142 -25.50 -5.55 -5.53
C GLU A 142 -25.73 -4.15 -4.94
N VAL A 143 -25.37 -3.97 -3.67
CA VAL A 143 -25.18 -2.63 -3.11
C VAL A 143 -23.83 -2.19 -3.63
N ASP A 144 -23.84 -1.33 -4.64
CA ASP A 144 -22.68 -0.64 -5.20
C ASP A 144 -21.90 0.09 -4.10
N GLU A 145 -20.98 -0.62 -3.43
CA GLU A 145 -19.96 -0.01 -2.55
C GLU A 145 -18.93 0.81 -3.36
N SER A 146 -19.14 0.96 -4.66
CA SER A 146 -18.37 1.79 -5.59
C SER A 146 -18.37 3.28 -5.21
N GLU A 147 -19.36 3.75 -4.45
CA GLU A 147 -19.48 5.17 -4.10
C GLU A 147 -18.49 5.65 -3.02
N ASN A 148 -17.81 4.74 -2.31
CA ASN A 148 -16.82 5.12 -1.29
C ASN A 148 -15.37 5.19 -1.81
N GLU A 149 -15.16 5.10 -3.12
CA GLU A 149 -13.87 5.48 -3.69
C GLU A 149 -13.81 7.00 -3.69
N GLN A 150 -13.38 7.57 -2.56
CA GLN A 150 -12.92 8.94 -2.49
C GLN A 150 -11.99 9.17 -3.69
N PRO A 151 -12.34 10.09 -4.61
CA PRO A 151 -11.41 10.48 -5.65
C PRO A 151 -10.23 11.10 -4.91
N GLU A 152 -9.09 10.40 -4.91
CA GLU A 152 -7.82 11.01 -4.55
C GLU A 152 -7.70 12.26 -5.42
N GLU A 153 -7.73 13.39 -4.71
CA GLU A 153 -7.63 14.75 -5.20
C GLU A 153 -6.37 14.87 -6.05
N GLN A 154 -6.47 14.54 -7.34
CA GLN A 154 -5.54 15.02 -8.35
C GLN A 154 -5.88 16.50 -8.61
N GLU A 155 -5.65 17.32 -7.60
CA GLU A 155 -5.35 18.74 -7.76
C GLU A 155 -3.98 18.86 -8.44
N LEU A 156 -3.92 18.53 -9.73
CA LEU A 156 -2.85 18.98 -10.61
C LEU A 156 -3.51 19.75 -11.73
N GLU A 157 -3.81 21.00 -11.37
CA GLU A 157 -3.82 22.20 -12.21
C GLU A 157 -3.54 21.92 -13.70
N THR A 158 -4.58 21.59 -14.46
CA THR A 158 -4.59 21.82 -15.91
C THR A 158 -5.14 23.22 -16.17
N SER A 159 -4.53 24.20 -15.52
CA SER A 159 -4.72 25.63 -15.81
C SER A 159 -3.90 26.00 -17.04
N GLN A 160 -4.35 25.58 -18.23
CA GLN A 160 -4.04 26.34 -19.44
C GLN A 160 -5.23 26.28 -20.40
N GLU A 161 -6.20 27.11 -20.03
CA GLU A 161 -7.16 27.73 -20.92
C GLU A 161 -6.49 28.18 -22.23
N GLN A 162 -7.15 27.95 -23.36
CA GLN A 162 -7.48 28.95 -24.40
C GLN A 162 -7.76 28.25 -25.74
N SER A 163 -9.03 27.86 -25.89
CA SER A 163 -9.90 28.23 -27.00
C SER A 163 -9.21 28.87 -28.22
N SER A 164 -9.09 28.12 -29.31
CA SER A 164 -9.26 28.68 -30.65
C SER A 164 -10.11 27.74 -31.49
N SER A 165 -11.41 27.86 -31.25
CA SER A 165 -12.47 27.63 -32.23
C SER A 165 -12.20 28.43 -33.51
N SER A 166 -12.41 27.85 -34.69
CA SER A 166 -13.33 28.38 -35.71
C SER A 166 -13.16 27.70 -37.06
N ALA A 167 -14.32 27.39 -37.65
CA ALA A 167 -14.64 27.30 -39.08
C ALA A 167 -13.89 26.23 -39.91
N ASP A 168 -14.51 25.11 -40.29
CA ASP A 168 -15.67 25.00 -41.20
C ASP A 168 -15.34 25.64 -42.55
N ASP A 169 -15.13 24.82 -43.60
CA ASP A 169 -15.75 25.00 -44.93
C ASP A 169 -15.23 23.96 -45.95
N SER A 170 -16.17 23.12 -46.40
CA SER A 170 -16.38 22.67 -47.78
C SER A 170 -15.26 22.00 -48.61
N SER A 171 -15.51 20.73 -49.01
CA SER A 171 -15.96 20.40 -50.39
C SER A 171 -15.98 18.88 -50.63
N PRO A 172 -17.15 18.24 -50.80
CA PRO A 172 -17.26 16.92 -51.43
C PRO A 172 -17.20 17.07 -52.95
N SER A 173 -16.17 16.51 -53.60
CA SER A 173 -16.16 16.33 -55.05
C SER A 173 -16.63 14.90 -55.38
N ASN A 174 -17.75 14.84 -56.09
CA ASN A 174 -18.29 13.66 -56.79
C ASN A 174 -17.26 12.98 -57.70
#